data_AF-A0A7X8AHW2-F1
#
_entry.id   AF-A0A7X8AHW2-F1
#
_cell.length_a   1.000
_cell.length_b   1.000
_cell.length_c   1.000
_cell.angle_alpha   90.00
_cell.angle_beta   90.00
_cell.angle_gamma   90.00
#
_symmetry.space_group_name_H-M   'P 1'
#
loop_
_entity.id
_entity.type
_entity.pdbx_description
1 polymer ?
#
loop_
_entity_poly.entity_id
_entity_poly.type
_entity_poly.pdbx_seq_one_letter_code
_entity_poly.pdbx_strand_id
1 'polypeptide(L)'
;VLICLTVGLICWLYPARSVTAAGNSLEEAKNTAIKYAEEQSNLTVDIPIVTWKTPTTTLNIAIWVPDTPGHSEKAAIQNNSIYGFKGAVAASKALASLGLELMMNPDSLAEVTAEHKERMKDMPKYEGKAMIPESAYPEAPGIVITAINGLVTLIPSETAFDEKEGDTISVKSVSNDVLGEYTIAKGVLSKKSADGKEYSFELKDKVEPGQRLKVFYTAAEGNYIWFYGYVHAK
;
A
#
# COMPACT_ATOMS: atom_id res chain seq x y z
N VAL A 1 5.13 -4.19 -21.55
CA VAL A 1 5.93 -3.52 -20.50
C VAL A 1 5.11 -2.34 -20.01
N LEU A 2 4.67 -2.34 -18.74
CA LEU A 2 3.74 -1.35 -18.20
C LEU A 2 4.52 -0.24 -17.49
N ILE A 3 4.91 0.81 -18.22
CA ILE A 3 5.59 1.97 -17.62
C ILE A 3 4.51 2.92 -17.09
N CYS A 4 4.50 3.14 -15.77
CA CYS A 4 3.56 4.06 -15.14
C CYS A 4 4.11 5.49 -15.26
N LEU A 5 3.42 6.32 -16.04
CA LEU A 5 3.70 7.74 -16.17
C LEU A 5 2.67 8.50 -15.34
N THR A 6 3.06 9.00 -14.18
CA THR A 6 2.19 9.82 -13.33
C THR A 6 2.51 11.29 -13.52
N VAL A 7 1.50 12.09 -13.89
CA VAL A 7 1.57 13.55 -13.75
C VAL A 7 1.44 13.86 -12.26
N GLY A 8 2.58 14.05 -11.61
CA GLY A 8 2.59 14.53 -10.24
C GLY A 8 2.36 16.04 -10.22
N LEU A 9 1.14 16.49 -9.94
CA LEU A 9 0.94 17.80 -9.29
C LEU A 9 1.26 17.61 -7.79
N ILE A 10 2.49 17.15 -7.50
CA ILE A 10 2.82 16.62 -6.18
C ILE A 10 3.16 17.78 -5.24
N CYS A 11 2.22 17.98 -4.32
CA CYS A 11 2.23 18.97 -3.28
C CYS A 11 3.15 18.57 -2.11
N TRP A 12 4.48 18.62 -2.22
CA TRP A 12 5.30 18.45 -1.01
C TRP A 12 6.43 19.46 -0.86
N LEU A 13 6.58 19.86 0.41
CA LEU A 13 7.62 20.71 0.98
C LEU A 13 8.97 19.99 0.88
N TYR A 14 9.81 20.33 -0.10
CA TYR A 14 11.25 20.26 0.11
C TYR A 14 11.93 21.45 -0.58
N PRO A 15 12.77 22.23 0.15
CA PRO A 15 13.77 23.05 -0.52
C PRO A 15 14.68 22.10 -1.31
N ALA A 16 15.02 22.47 -2.54
CA ALA A 16 16.00 21.74 -3.35
C ALA A 16 17.32 21.64 -2.59
N ARG A 17 17.51 20.56 -1.82
CA ARG A 17 18.80 20.22 -1.24
C ARG A 17 19.39 19.15 -2.12
N SER A 18 20.34 19.56 -2.95
CA SER A 18 21.24 18.65 -3.65
C SER A 18 21.83 17.69 -2.63
N VAL A 19 21.58 16.39 -2.80
CA VAL A 19 22.37 15.37 -2.12
C VAL A 19 23.74 15.41 -2.78
N THR A 20 24.62 16.26 -2.24
CA THR A 20 26.05 16.02 -2.36
C THR A 20 26.31 14.79 -1.52
N ALA A 21 26.60 13.67 -2.17
CA ALA A 21 27.02 12.45 -1.51
C ALA A 21 28.30 12.73 -0.72
N ALA A 22 28.14 13.01 0.57
CA ALA A 22 29.22 13.05 1.54
C ALA A 22 29.22 11.70 2.27
N GLY A 23 29.92 10.71 1.72
CA GLY A 23 30.10 9.38 2.31
C GLY A 23 30.85 8.46 1.34
N ASN A 24 32.04 7.98 1.73
CA ASN A 24 33.05 7.36 0.86
C ASN A 24 32.96 5.81 0.80
N SER A 25 31.78 5.21 0.92
CA SER A 25 31.63 3.76 0.79
C SER A 25 30.30 3.32 0.17
N LEU A 26 30.33 2.21 -0.58
CA LEU A 26 29.16 1.57 -1.18
C LEU A 26 28.14 1.14 -0.11
N GLU A 27 28.62 0.76 1.08
CA GLU A 27 27.80 0.38 2.24
C GLU A 27 26.98 1.57 2.77
N GLU A 28 27.60 2.75 2.90
CA GLU A 28 26.93 3.99 3.32
C GLU A 28 25.93 4.47 2.27
N ALA A 29 26.25 4.33 0.98
CA ALA A 29 25.32 4.61 -0.10
C ALA A 29 24.09 3.67 -0.07
N LYS A 30 24.30 2.37 0.20
CA LYS A 30 23.23 1.38 0.38
C LYS A 30 22.35 1.71 1.59
N ASN A 31 22.96 1.98 2.75
CA ASN A 31 22.24 2.34 3.97
C ASN A 31 21.49 3.67 3.84
N THR A 32 22.06 4.63 3.11
CA THR A 32 21.39 5.88 2.79
C THR A 32 20.22 5.64 1.84
N ALA A 33 20.36 4.79 0.83
CA ALA A 33 19.27 4.45 -0.09
C ALA A 33 18.13 3.68 0.61
N ILE A 34 18.44 2.76 1.53
CA ILE A 34 17.46 2.05 2.36
C ILE A 34 16.73 3.05 3.27
N LYS A 35 17.48 3.90 3.97
CA LYS A 35 16.91 4.96 4.80
C LYS A 35 16.07 5.93 3.98
N TYR A 36 16.49 6.28 2.76
CA TYR A 36 15.73 7.13 1.86
C TYR A 36 14.47 6.43 1.34
N ALA A 37 14.50 5.12 1.10
CA ALA A 37 13.31 4.34 0.74
C ALA A 37 12.32 4.23 1.92
N GLU A 38 12.83 4.08 3.15
CA GLU A 38 12.03 4.14 4.37
C GLU A 38 11.47 5.55 4.61
N GLU A 39 12.25 6.62 4.39
CA GLU A 39 11.81 8.01 4.55
C GLU A 39 10.86 8.46 3.43
N GLN A 40 11.04 7.99 2.19
CA GLN A 40 10.15 8.27 1.05
C GLN A 40 8.85 7.47 1.11
N SER A 41 8.81 6.39 1.89
CA SER A 41 7.55 5.68 2.16
C SER A 41 6.52 6.55 2.89
N ASN A 42 6.94 7.70 3.46
CA ASN A 42 6.11 8.70 4.14
C ASN A 42 5.14 9.50 3.26
N LEU A 43 5.19 9.42 1.92
CA LEU A 43 4.51 10.43 1.10
C LEU A 43 3.40 9.94 0.17
N THR A 44 3.35 8.69 -0.29
CA THR A 44 2.16 8.04 -0.87
C THR A 44 2.39 6.52 -0.87
N VAL A 45 1.34 5.70 -0.74
CA VAL A 45 1.47 4.23 -0.75
C VAL A 45 1.42 3.62 -2.15
N ASP A 46 0.89 4.32 -3.15
CA ASP A 46 0.56 3.77 -4.46
C ASP A 46 1.74 3.75 -5.43
N ILE A 47 2.46 4.87 -5.58
CA ILE A 47 3.59 4.97 -6.51
C ILE A 47 4.75 4.05 -6.10
N PRO A 48 5.18 3.97 -4.82
CA PRO A 48 6.25 3.07 -4.41
C PRO A 48 5.96 1.57 -4.61
N ILE A 49 4.69 1.15 -4.58
CA ILE A 49 4.29 -0.23 -4.91
C ILE A 49 4.61 -0.54 -6.37
N VAL A 50 4.25 0.39 -7.26
CA VAL A 50 4.43 0.23 -8.70
C VAL A 50 5.91 0.32 -9.07
N THR A 51 6.65 1.26 -8.48
CA THR A 51 8.09 1.44 -8.75
C THR A 51 8.90 0.21 -8.37
N TRP A 52 8.46 -0.62 -7.43
CA TRP A 52 9.14 -1.88 -7.07
C TRP A 52 9.03 -2.98 -8.13
N LYS A 53 8.06 -2.85 -9.05
CA LYS A 53 7.76 -3.87 -10.07
C LYS A 53 8.10 -3.43 -11.48
N THR A 54 8.11 -2.13 -11.73
CA THR A 54 8.32 -1.56 -13.05
C THR A 54 9.07 -0.24 -12.99
N PRO A 55 9.92 0.06 -13.99
CA PRO A 55 10.46 1.40 -14.17
C PRO A 55 9.33 2.43 -14.11
N THR A 56 9.50 3.43 -13.24
CA THR A 56 8.54 4.51 -12.99
C THR A 56 9.32 5.79 -12.85
N THR A 57 8.78 6.89 -13.38
CA THR A 57 9.36 8.22 -13.24
C THR A 57 8.28 9.25 -12.95
N THR A 58 8.67 10.32 -12.27
CA THR A 58 7.79 11.44 -11.89
C THR A 58 8.38 12.73 -12.43
N LEU A 59 7.55 13.53 -13.11
CA LEU A 59 7.94 14.83 -13.63
C LEU A 59 7.39 15.95 -12.73
N ASN A 60 8.27 16.85 -12.29
CA ASN A 60 7.88 18.05 -11.54
C ASN A 60 8.07 19.30 -12.42
N ILE A 61 7.03 20.13 -12.51
CA ILE A 61 7.07 21.43 -13.22
C ILE A 61 6.80 22.55 -12.22
N ALA A 62 7.66 23.57 -12.21
CA ALA A 62 7.54 24.71 -11.33
C ALA A 62 6.32 25.58 -11.72
N ILE A 63 5.24 25.45 -10.96
CA ILE A 63 4.02 26.27 -11.11
C ILE A 63 3.70 27.10 -9.86
N TRP A 64 4.51 26.94 -8.80
CA TRP A 64 4.36 27.68 -7.56
C TRP A 64 5.48 28.70 -7.37
N VAL A 65 5.16 29.79 -6.71
CA VAL A 65 6.14 30.70 -6.12
C VAL A 65 6.95 29.91 -5.09
N PRO A 66 8.28 30.14 -5.00
CA PRO A 66 9.14 29.53 -3.98
C PRO A 66 8.52 29.62 -2.58
N ASP A 67 8.77 28.59 -1.77
CA ASP A 67 8.30 28.46 -0.38
C ASP A 67 6.78 28.34 -0.20
N THR A 68 6.02 28.09 -1.27
CA THR A 68 4.60 27.72 -1.15
C THR A 68 4.49 26.32 -0.51
N PRO A 69 3.84 26.17 0.66
CA PRO A 69 3.68 24.86 1.27
C PRO A 69 2.73 23.99 0.44
N GLY A 70 3.10 22.73 0.24
CA GLY A 70 2.19 21.71 -0.28
C GLY A 70 0.95 21.58 0.61
N HIS A 71 -0.18 21.19 0.01
CA HIS A 71 -1.46 21.02 0.72
C HIS A 71 -1.99 22.31 1.39
N SER A 72 -1.53 23.48 0.95
CA SER A 72 -2.05 24.77 1.41
C SER A 72 -3.07 25.34 0.44
N GLU A 73 -3.92 26.24 0.95
CA GLU A 73 -4.80 27.06 0.12
C GLU A 73 -4.00 27.85 -0.94
N LYS A 74 -2.81 28.33 -0.60
CA LYS A 74 -1.91 29.03 -1.53
C LYS A 74 -1.46 28.15 -2.70
N ALA A 75 -1.20 26.87 -2.45
CA ALA A 75 -0.90 25.90 -3.51
C ALA A 75 -2.14 25.66 -4.40
N ALA A 76 -3.32 25.50 -3.80
CA ALA A 76 -4.57 25.30 -4.54
C ALA A 76 -4.89 26.47 -5.47
N ILE A 77 -4.73 27.71 -5.00
CA ILE A 77 -4.94 28.91 -5.83
C ILE A 77 -3.93 28.96 -6.99
N GLN A 78 -2.66 28.63 -6.74
CA GLN A 78 -1.62 28.66 -7.78
C GLN A 78 -1.79 27.56 -8.83
N ASN A 79 -2.30 26.39 -8.42
CA ASN A 79 -2.70 25.33 -9.34
C ASN A 79 -3.79 25.79 -10.32
N ASN A 80 -4.72 26.62 -9.85
CA ASN A 80 -5.81 27.18 -10.68
C ASN A 80 -5.44 28.48 -11.41
N SER A 81 -4.14 28.82 -11.48
CA SER A 81 -3.67 30.00 -12.20
C SER A 81 -3.32 29.67 -13.66
N ILE A 82 -3.16 30.69 -14.50
CA ILE A 82 -2.66 30.53 -15.87
C ILE A 82 -1.30 29.82 -15.94
N TYR A 83 -0.46 29.96 -14.91
CA TYR A 83 0.83 29.28 -14.82
C TYR A 83 0.67 27.80 -14.48
N GLY A 84 -0.29 27.45 -13.62
CA GLY A 84 -0.68 26.07 -13.34
C GLY A 84 -1.11 25.34 -14.61
N PHE A 85 -2.02 25.94 -15.39
CA PHE A 85 -2.47 25.36 -16.67
C PHE A 85 -1.34 25.24 -17.69
N LYS A 86 -0.49 26.26 -17.83
CA LYS A 86 0.67 26.19 -18.74
C LYS A 86 1.66 25.11 -18.33
N GLY A 87 1.93 24.98 -17.03
CA GLY A 87 2.80 23.93 -16.50
C GLY A 87 2.22 22.54 -16.73
N ALA A 88 0.91 22.35 -16.54
CA ALA A 88 0.24 21.09 -16.84
C ALA A 88 0.37 20.71 -18.33
N VAL A 89 0.16 21.66 -19.25
CA VAL A 89 0.34 21.40 -20.69
C VAL A 89 1.79 21.04 -21.03
N ALA A 90 2.77 21.73 -20.43
CA ALA A 90 4.18 21.42 -20.64
C ALA A 90 4.53 20.02 -20.09
N ALA A 91 4.06 19.67 -18.89
CA ALA A 91 4.24 18.36 -18.29
C ALA A 91 3.66 17.24 -19.18
N SER A 92 2.42 17.43 -19.66
CA SER A 92 1.76 16.47 -20.54
C SER A 92 2.52 16.23 -21.83
N LYS A 93 3.08 17.29 -22.45
CA LYS A 93 3.91 17.14 -23.66
C LYS A 93 5.20 16.39 -23.40
N ALA A 94 5.87 16.67 -22.28
CA ALA A 94 7.09 15.97 -21.90
C ALA A 94 6.84 14.49 -21.64
N LEU A 95 5.78 14.14 -20.89
CA LEU A 95 5.42 12.75 -20.63
C LEU A 95 4.96 12.01 -21.89
N ALA A 96 4.19 12.67 -22.77
CA ALA A 96 3.79 12.07 -24.05
C ALA A 96 5.01 11.81 -24.95
N SER A 97 5.98 12.74 -24.97
CA SER A 97 7.22 12.58 -25.73
C SER A 97 8.07 11.43 -25.19
N LEU A 98 8.19 11.32 -23.86
CA LEU A 98 8.87 10.20 -23.21
C LEU A 98 8.18 8.86 -23.51
N GLY A 99 6.85 8.81 -23.40
CA GLY A 99 6.08 7.62 -23.72
C GLY A 99 6.25 7.21 -25.18
N LEU A 100 6.26 8.18 -26.10
CA LEU A 100 6.51 7.94 -27.53
C LEU A 100 7.91 7.37 -27.77
N GLU A 101 8.93 7.96 -27.17
CA GLU A 101 10.32 7.48 -27.24
C GLU A 101 10.41 6.02 -26.78
N LEU A 102 9.83 5.68 -25.63
CA LEU A 102 9.87 4.32 -25.09
C LEU A 102 9.07 3.30 -25.92
N MET A 103 8.06 3.75 -26.68
CA MET A 103 7.29 2.88 -27.58
C MET A 103 7.95 2.70 -28.94
N MET A 104 8.61 3.73 -29.47
CA MET A 104 9.17 3.75 -30.82
C MET A 104 10.66 3.39 -30.87
N ASN A 105 11.38 3.52 -29.76
CA ASN A 105 12.79 3.22 -29.65
C ASN A 105 13.02 2.02 -28.70
N PRO A 106 13.22 0.80 -29.23
CA PRO A 106 13.43 -0.39 -28.42
C PRO A 106 14.74 -0.35 -27.62
N ASP A 107 15.76 0.40 -28.06
CA ASP A 107 17.03 0.52 -27.35
C ASP A 107 16.87 1.33 -26.06
N SER A 108 16.16 2.47 -26.14
CA SER A 108 15.80 3.29 -24.97
C SER A 108 15.00 2.48 -23.93
N LEU A 109 14.06 1.65 -24.38
CA LEU A 109 13.28 0.77 -23.50
C LEU A 109 14.15 -0.31 -22.84
N ALA A 110 15.07 -0.90 -23.59
CA ALA A 110 16.00 -1.92 -23.09
C ALA A 110 16.94 -1.34 -22.02
N GLU A 111 17.46 -0.13 -22.24
CA GLU A 111 18.33 0.57 -21.30
C GLU A 111 17.63 0.84 -19.97
N VAL A 112 16.45 1.46 -20.00
CA VAL A 112 15.67 1.78 -18.78
C VAL A 112 15.28 0.50 -18.02
N THR A 113 14.97 -0.57 -18.75
CA THR A 113 14.64 -1.88 -18.14
C THR A 113 15.87 -2.50 -17.47
N ALA A 114 17.04 -2.42 -18.11
CA ALA A 114 18.29 -2.93 -17.56
C ALA A 114 18.71 -2.15 -16.32
N GLU A 115 18.63 -0.82 -16.36
CA GLU A 115 18.94 0.04 -15.21
C GLU A 115 18.03 -0.29 -14.01
N HIS A 116 16.72 -0.40 -14.24
CA HIS A 116 15.78 -0.75 -13.19
C HIS A 116 16.11 -2.11 -12.58
N LYS A 117 16.37 -3.13 -13.42
CA LYS A 117 16.71 -4.48 -12.94
C LYS A 117 17.98 -4.48 -12.08
N GLU A 118 18.99 -3.70 -12.47
CA GLU A 118 20.23 -3.59 -11.70
C GLU A 118 19.99 -2.92 -10.35
N ARG A 119 19.22 -1.82 -10.31
CA ARG A 119 18.86 -1.13 -9.05
C ARG A 119 18.04 -2.01 -8.11
N MET A 120 17.21 -2.91 -8.64
CA MET A 120 16.35 -3.77 -7.83
C MET A 120 17.01 -5.08 -7.36
N LYS A 121 18.21 -5.41 -7.86
CA LYS A 121 18.86 -6.71 -7.63
C LYS A 121 19.12 -7.03 -6.15
N ASP A 122 19.55 -6.04 -5.38
CA ASP A 122 19.90 -6.17 -3.96
C ASP A 122 18.79 -5.66 -3.02
N MET A 123 17.63 -5.25 -3.58
CA MET A 123 16.54 -4.71 -2.78
C MET A 123 15.78 -5.81 -2.02
N PRO A 124 15.35 -5.57 -0.77
CA PRO A 124 14.53 -6.52 -0.04
C PRO A 124 13.19 -6.75 -0.75
N LYS A 125 12.52 -7.85 -0.40
CA LYS A 125 11.15 -8.08 -0.88
C LYS A 125 10.27 -6.93 -0.39
N TYR A 126 9.53 -6.31 -1.31
CA TYR A 126 8.58 -5.26 -0.95
C TYR A 126 7.52 -5.80 0.01
N GLU A 127 7.38 -5.14 1.15
CA GLU A 127 6.29 -5.32 2.09
C GLU A 127 5.43 -4.06 2.08
N GLY A 128 4.23 -4.16 1.50
CA GLY A 128 3.27 -3.07 1.49
C GLY A 128 2.74 -2.84 2.90
N LYS A 129 3.35 -1.92 3.65
CA LYS A 129 2.89 -1.51 4.96
C LYS A 129 2.06 -0.24 4.81
N ALA A 130 0.81 -0.28 5.25
CA ALA A 130 0.02 0.94 5.38
C ALA A 130 0.67 1.81 6.45
N MET A 131 0.93 3.07 6.13
CA MET A 131 1.69 3.98 6.98
C MET A 131 0.81 4.72 8.00
N ILE A 132 -0.20 4.03 8.52
CA ILE A 132 -0.94 4.49 9.69
C ILE A 132 -0.29 3.91 10.95
N PRO A 133 -0.16 4.69 12.03
CA PRO A 133 0.39 4.17 13.27
C PRO A 133 -0.46 3.00 13.74
N GLU A 134 0.15 2.07 14.48
CA GLU A 134 -0.51 0.86 14.94
C GLU A 134 -1.82 1.14 15.69
N SER A 135 -1.88 2.26 16.41
CA SER A 135 -3.06 2.73 17.15
C SER A 135 -4.19 3.28 16.29
N ALA A 136 -3.93 3.60 15.02
CA ALA A 136 -4.91 4.17 14.09
C ALA A 136 -5.49 3.12 13.13
N TYR A 137 -5.08 1.85 13.21
CA TYR A 137 -5.74 0.80 12.46
C TYR A 137 -7.18 0.62 12.96
N PRO A 138 -8.19 0.77 12.09
CA PRO A 138 -9.56 0.44 12.48
C PRO A 138 -9.69 -1.05 12.76
N GLU A 139 -10.57 -1.41 13.69
CA GLU A 139 -10.97 -2.79 13.93
C GLU A 139 -11.52 -3.40 12.64
N ALA A 140 -11.15 -4.64 12.35
CA ALA A 140 -11.64 -5.36 11.19
C ALA A 140 -13.19 -5.46 11.25
N PRO A 141 -13.93 -4.91 10.26
CA PRO A 141 -15.39 -4.87 10.32
C PRO A 141 -16.02 -6.26 10.41
N GLY A 142 -17.05 -6.42 11.23
CA GLY A 142 -17.77 -7.69 11.38
C GLY A 142 -16.98 -8.83 12.04
N ILE A 143 -15.86 -8.54 12.71
CA ILE A 143 -15.14 -9.55 13.50
C ILE A 143 -14.98 -9.06 14.94
N VAL A 144 -15.41 -9.89 15.88
CA VAL A 144 -15.30 -9.63 17.31
C VAL A 144 -14.61 -10.82 17.97
N ILE A 145 -13.58 -10.56 18.77
CA ILE A 145 -12.86 -11.58 19.52
C ILE A 145 -13.12 -11.34 21.00
N THR A 146 -13.63 -12.34 21.71
CA THR A 146 -13.88 -12.28 23.16
C THR A 146 -12.79 -13.03 23.91
N ALA A 147 -12.01 -12.32 24.73
CA ALA A 147 -10.87 -12.86 25.45
C ALA A 147 -11.24 -13.90 26.50
N ILE A 148 -12.38 -13.70 27.20
CA ILE A 148 -12.82 -14.56 28.31
C ILE A 148 -12.99 -16.03 27.87
N ASN A 149 -13.54 -16.24 26.67
CA ASN A 149 -13.84 -17.57 26.14
C ASN A 149 -12.97 -17.96 24.95
N GLY A 150 -12.08 -17.07 24.48
CA GLY A 150 -11.32 -17.27 23.25
C GLY A 150 -12.21 -17.43 22.01
N LEU A 151 -13.42 -16.85 22.03
CA LEU A 151 -14.41 -17.01 20.97
C LEU A 151 -14.25 -15.90 19.92
N VAL A 152 -14.13 -16.28 18.66
CA VAL A 152 -14.17 -15.36 17.52
C VAL A 152 -15.56 -15.42 16.92
N THR A 153 -16.26 -14.29 16.90
CA THR A 153 -17.57 -14.12 16.25
C THR A 153 -17.40 -13.32 14.96
N LEU A 154 -17.92 -13.88 13.88
CA LEU A 154 -17.98 -13.30 12.55
C LEU A 154 -19.43 -12.88 12.26
N ILE A 155 -19.61 -11.63 11.85
CA ILE A 155 -20.89 -11.00 11.51
C ILE A 155 -20.85 -10.69 10.00
N PRO A 156 -21.29 -11.63 9.13
CA PRO A 156 -21.12 -11.52 7.69
C PRO A 156 -21.68 -10.23 7.08
N SER A 157 -22.80 -9.73 7.63
CA SER A 157 -23.44 -8.48 7.17
C SER A 157 -22.59 -7.23 7.33
N GLU A 158 -21.58 -7.26 8.21
CA GLU A 158 -20.66 -6.15 8.46
C GLU A 158 -19.28 -6.39 7.83
N THR A 159 -19.02 -7.59 7.31
CA THR A 159 -17.75 -7.89 6.65
C THR A 159 -17.66 -7.25 5.27
N ALA A 160 -16.46 -6.88 4.85
CA ALA A 160 -16.24 -6.35 3.51
C ALA A 160 -16.29 -7.43 2.41
N PHE A 161 -16.06 -8.70 2.75
CA PHE A 161 -15.90 -9.79 1.78
C PHE A 161 -17.22 -10.44 1.36
N ASP A 162 -17.25 -10.96 0.13
CA ASP A 162 -18.26 -11.94 -0.31
C ASP A 162 -17.74 -13.34 -0.01
N GLU A 163 -17.89 -13.76 1.25
CA GLU A 163 -17.40 -15.04 1.75
C GLU A 163 -18.18 -16.21 1.10
N LYS A 164 -17.49 -17.02 0.31
CA LYS A 164 -18.03 -18.18 -0.40
C LYS A 164 -17.73 -19.47 0.36
N GLU A 165 -18.43 -20.53 -0.02
CA GLU A 165 -18.13 -21.89 0.44
C GLU A 165 -16.66 -22.26 0.14
N GLY A 166 -15.97 -22.77 1.16
CA GLY A 166 -14.56 -23.17 1.09
C GLY A 166 -13.56 -22.08 1.45
N ASP A 167 -13.98 -20.82 1.55
CA ASP A 167 -13.09 -19.74 1.99
C ASP A 167 -12.70 -19.93 3.46
N THR A 168 -11.50 -19.46 3.80
CA THR A 168 -10.91 -19.70 5.13
C THR A 168 -10.52 -18.39 5.79
N ILE A 169 -11.00 -18.15 7.01
CA ILE A 169 -10.62 -17.02 7.85
C ILE A 169 -9.63 -17.53 8.90
N SER A 170 -8.45 -16.92 8.96
CA SER A 170 -7.42 -17.25 9.94
C SER A 170 -7.12 -16.06 10.84
N VAL A 171 -7.07 -16.32 12.14
CA VAL A 171 -6.68 -15.35 13.17
C VAL A 171 -5.28 -15.71 13.63
N LYS A 172 -4.37 -14.73 13.54
CA LYS A 172 -2.95 -14.89 13.84
C LYS A 172 -2.49 -13.92 14.91
N SER A 173 -1.46 -14.32 15.64
CA SER A 173 -0.72 -13.43 16.55
C SER A 173 0.00 -12.32 15.77
N VAL A 174 0.49 -11.29 16.48
CA VAL A 174 1.35 -10.25 15.87
C VAL A 174 2.63 -10.87 15.26
N SER A 175 3.12 -11.96 15.85
CA SER A 175 4.26 -12.76 15.38
C SER A 175 3.93 -13.72 14.22
N ASN A 176 2.69 -13.72 13.76
CA ASN A 176 2.12 -14.57 12.69
C ASN A 176 1.87 -16.04 13.05
N ASP A 177 1.81 -16.39 14.34
CA ASP A 177 1.40 -17.72 14.79
C ASP A 177 -0.10 -17.90 14.57
N VAL A 178 -0.55 -19.04 14.05
CA VAL A 178 -1.96 -19.30 13.76
C VAL A 178 -2.70 -19.73 15.03
N LEU A 179 -3.55 -18.86 15.56
CA LEU A 179 -4.30 -19.09 16.79
C LEU A 179 -5.64 -19.78 16.53
N GLY A 180 -6.24 -19.53 15.37
CA GLY A 180 -7.51 -20.13 14.99
C GLY A 180 -7.76 -20.01 13.49
N GLU A 181 -8.49 -20.97 12.95
CA GLU A 181 -8.83 -21.02 11.54
C GLU A 181 -10.26 -21.57 11.40
N TYR A 182 -11.03 -20.94 10.52
CA TYR A 182 -12.41 -21.29 10.25
C TYR A 182 -12.64 -21.38 8.75
N THR A 183 -13.11 -22.54 8.27
CA THR A 183 -13.46 -22.77 6.87
C THR A 183 -14.97 -22.69 6.72
N ILE A 184 -15.42 -21.88 5.78
CA ILE A 184 -16.85 -21.62 5.53
C ILE A 184 -17.48 -22.85 4.88
N ALA A 185 -18.43 -23.46 5.58
CA ALA A 185 -19.09 -24.68 5.16
C ALA A 185 -20.13 -24.46 4.04
N LYS A 186 -20.49 -25.56 3.37
CA LYS A 186 -21.52 -25.60 2.31
C LYS A 186 -22.88 -25.14 2.83
N GLY A 187 -23.48 -24.15 2.16
CA GLY A 187 -24.79 -23.57 2.53
C GLY A 187 -24.71 -22.30 3.37
N VAL A 188 -23.50 -21.84 3.70
CA VAL A 188 -23.22 -20.59 4.41
C VAL A 188 -22.99 -19.47 3.38
N LEU A 189 -24.05 -18.76 2.99
CA LEU A 189 -23.98 -17.66 2.02
C LEU A 189 -23.90 -16.31 2.76
N SER A 190 -22.74 -15.67 2.71
CA SER A 190 -22.34 -14.56 3.60
C SER A 190 -22.84 -13.16 3.24
N LYS A 191 -23.33 -12.88 2.03
CA LYS A 191 -23.76 -11.49 1.70
C LYS A 191 -25.24 -11.29 1.42
N LYS A 192 -26.07 -12.34 1.40
CA LYS A 192 -27.51 -12.20 1.08
C LYS A 192 -28.40 -13.40 1.48
N SER A 193 -27.97 -14.26 2.39
CA SER A 193 -28.92 -15.21 2.96
C SER A 193 -29.81 -14.47 3.96
N ALA A 194 -31.12 -14.58 3.80
CA ALA A 194 -32.16 -13.91 4.58
C ALA A 194 -32.17 -14.27 6.09
N ASP A 195 -31.15 -14.97 6.58
CA ASP A 195 -31.09 -15.58 7.91
C ASP A 195 -30.10 -14.93 8.89
N GLY A 196 -29.20 -14.03 8.44
CA GLY A 196 -28.35 -13.22 9.32
C GLY A 196 -27.54 -13.98 10.39
N LYS A 197 -27.16 -15.24 10.12
CA LYS A 197 -26.50 -16.09 11.13
C LYS A 197 -25.06 -15.64 11.35
N GLU A 198 -24.76 -15.29 12.59
CA GLU A 198 -23.40 -15.12 13.10
C GLU A 198 -22.69 -16.48 13.15
N TYR A 199 -21.40 -16.50 12.85
CA TYR A 199 -20.57 -17.70 12.99
C TYR A 199 -19.58 -17.50 14.11
N SER A 200 -19.34 -18.54 14.89
CA SER A 200 -18.35 -18.49 15.95
C SER A 200 -17.43 -19.69 15.93
N PHE A 201 -16.15 -19.46 16.21
CA PHE A 201 -15.14 -20.51 16.38
C PHE A 201 -14.19 -20.18 17.53
N GLU A 202 -13.62 -21.22 18.13
CA GLU A 202 -12.71 -21.08 19.28
C GLU A 202 -11.25 -20.95 18.82
N LEU A 203 -10.49 -20.10 19.49
CA LEU A 203 -9.04 -20.01 19.37
C LEU A 203 -8.38 -21.16 20.15
N LYS A 204 -7.30 -21.70 19.59
CA LYS A 204 -6.49 -22.76 20.23
C LYS A 204 -5.75 -22.26 21.47
N ASP A 205 -5.32 -21.00 21.43
CA ASP A 205 -4.55 -20.37 22.49
C ASP A 205 -5.39 -19.30 23.19
N LYS A 206 -5.14 -19.13 24.50
CA LYS A 206 -5.74 -18.06 25.29
C LYS A 206 -5.22 -16.71 24.81
N VAL A 207 -6.13 -15.75 24.68
CA VAL A 207 -5.82 -14.37 24.30
C VAL A 207 -6.17 -13.43 25.46
N GLU A 208 -5.35 -12.41 25.67
CA GLU A 208 -5.55 -11.43 26.74
C GLU A 208 -6.47 -10.29 26.29
N PRO A 209 -7.27 -9.69 27.19
CA PRO A 209 -8.04 -8.49 26.87
C PRO A 209 -7.16 -7.36 26.36
N GLY A 210 -7.54 -6.73 25.24
CA GLY A 210 -6.77 -5.70 24.55
C GLY A 210 -5.63 -6.25 23.68
N GLN A 211 -5.40 -7.56 23.62
CA GLN A 211 -4.39 -8.14 22.74
C GLN A 211 -4.78 -7.94 21.27
N ARG A 212 -3.85 -7.38 20.50
CA ARG A 212 -4.03 -7.18 19.05
C ARG A 212 -3.74 -8.46 18.29
N LEU A 213 -4.65 -8.81 17.38
CA LEU A 213 -4.60 -9.99 16.54
C LEU A 213 -4.74 -9.58 15.07
N LYS A 214 -4.16 -10.36 14.17
CA LYS A 214 -4.25 -10.16 12.72
C LYS A 214 -5.29 -11.11 12.15
N VAL A 215 -6.19 -10.60 11.32
CA VAL A 215 -7.13 -11.43 10.59
C VAL A 215 -6.70 -11.51 9.13
N PHE A 216 -6.70 -12.73 8.59
CA PHE A 216 -6.51 -12.99 7.17
C PHE A 216 -7.71 -13.75 6.61
N TYR A 217 -8.09 -13.41 5.40
CA TYR A 217 -9.08 -14.12 4.61
C TYR A 217 -8.38 -14.78 3.42
N THR A 218 -8.64 -16.07 3.22
CA THR A 218 -8.07 -16.87 2.14
C THR A 218 -9.21 -17.33 1.24
N ALA A 219 -9.21 -16.86 0.00
CA ALA A 219 -10.18 -17.30 -1.00
C ALA A 219 -9.82 -18.71 -1.49
N ALA A 220 -10.78 -19.63 -1.46
CA ALA A 220 -10.60 -20.98 -2.00
C ALA A 220 -10.30 -20.95 -3.50
N GLU A 221 -10.94 -20.01 -4.21
CA GLU A 221 -10.74 -19.78 -5.63
C GLU A 221 -9.45 -18.96 -5.85
N GLY A 222 -8.39 -19.63 -6.30
CA GLY A 222 -7.11 -19.00 -6.64
C GLY A 222 -6.11 -18.84 -5.50
N ASN A 223 -6.44 -19.29 -4.28
CA ASN A 223 -5.54 -19.32 -3.12
C ASN A 223 -4.92 -17.96 -2.77
N TYR A 224 -5.74 -16.90 -2.86
CA TYR A 224 -5.32 -15.55 -2.53
C TYR A 224 -5.51 -15.28 -1.04
N ILE A 225 -4.42 -14.92 -0.37
CA ILE A 225 -4.44 -14.53 1.05
C ILE A 225 -4.51 -13.01 1.14
N TRP A 226 -5.57 -12.52 1.77
CA TRP A 226 -5.81 -11.11 2.04
C TRP A 226 -5.63 -10.83 3.51
N PHE A 227 -4.81 -9.82 3.83
CA PHE A 227 -4.84 -9.24 5.18
C PHE A 227 -6.11 -8.42 5.31
N TYR A 228 -7.00 -8.83 6.21
CA TYR A 228 -8.29 -8.16 6.39
C TYR A 228 -8.18 -6.95 7.30
N GLY A 229 -7.47 -7.10 8.42
CA GLY A 229 -7.31 -6.05 9.39
C GLY A 229 -6.81 -6.56 10.74
N TYR A 230 -6.68 -5.62 11.67
CA TYR A 230 -6.40 -5.93 13.06
C TYR A 230 -7.69 -6.01 13.86
N VAL A 231 -7.71 -6.87 14.87
CA VAL A 231 -8.78 -6.91 15.87
C VAL A 231 -8.16 -6.94 17.26
N HIS A 232 -8.68 -6.15 18.19
CA HIS A 232 -8.33 -6.25 19.61
C HIS A 232 -9.31 -7.17 20.32
N ALA A 233 -8.80 -8.14 21.07
CA ALA A 233 -9.62 -9.01 21.91
C ALA A 233 -10.32 -8.17 23.00
N LYS A 234 -11.63 -8.35 23.15
CA LYS A 234 -12.47 -7.66 24.14
C LYS A 234 -12.74 -8.51 25.36
#